data_AF-A0A929K3A5-F1
#
_entry.id   AF-A0A929K3A5-F1
#
_cell.length_a   1.000
_cell.length_b   1.000
_cell.length_c   1.000
_cell.angle_alpha   90.00
_cell.angle_beta   90.00
_cell.angle_gamma   90.00
#
_symmetry.space_group_name_H-M   'P 1'
#
loop_
_entity.id
_entity.type
_entity.pdbx_description
1 polymer ?
#
loop_
_entity_poly.entity_id
_entity_poly.type
_entity_poly.pdbx_seq_one_letter_code
_entity_poly.pdbx_strand_id
1 'polypeptide(L)'
;KEILLNWAEEENCKWVGNEELKEFVLESIEDEKILPTPLSIKDFAVASFDIEKEDELKEEIKEKSKETAKAFAEEIKNMTDDKILFLSFPFISDYFEVEFVRETYQELVKELKLEGALFDRVLNWFKDDKIDSSGNYIGFSHSSYSEALKYLLVEDGYTTRINREIFSKLLFKLSEKDAAAWEVAHAVAANFDTLPDDVRNKLLFKLSEKDAAAWEVAHAVAANFDTLPDDVRNLLFKLSEKDAAAWKVALAVAWNFDTLLDDVRNKLLFKLSEKGEVAWKVAHAVAANFDKHPEYVMNLLFELSEKDEAAWAVVLEVADNFDKLPDDVRNKLLFKLSEKDEAAWEVAQAVAWNFDKLPDDVRNKLLFKLAEKDEAAGKVAWVVAENFDTLPDDVRNKLLFKLSEKDAAAGTDTRAVAENFDTLPDDVRNLLDRLQKPLQQVIEDLSKSEKRGNKEDALYLISNAVESRNYFVKKLHLILW
;
A
#
# COMPACT_ATOMS: atom_id res chain seq x y z
N LYS A 1 -10.47 -5.74 31.32
CA LYS A 1 -11.02 -4.60 32.07
C LYS A 1 -11.48 -4.96 33.48
N GLU A 2 -12.44 -5.88 33.67
CA GLU A 2 -12.94 -6.22 35.02
C GLU A 2 -11.85 -6.76 35.97
N ILE A 3 -11.00 -7.68 35.50
CA ILE A 3 -9.87 -8.20 36.28
C ILE A 3 -8.93 -7.07 36.75
N LEU A 4 -8.65 -6.09 35.89
CA LEU A 4 -7.79 -4.95 36.21
C LEU A 4 -8.41 -4.08 37.30
N LEU A 5 -9.69 -3.72 37.17
CA LEU A 5 -10.37 -2.88 38.15
C LEU A 5 -10.44 -3.56 39.51
N ASN A 6 -10.71 -4.87 39.55
CA ASN A 6 -10.73 -5.63 40.80
C ASN A 6 -9.37 -5.57 41.53
N TRP A 7 -8.26 -5.79 40.81
CA TRP A 7 -6.92 -5.67 41.41
C TRP A 7 -6.57 -4.24 41.79
N ALA A 8 -6.92 -3.26 40.96
CA ALA A 8 -6.62 -1.86 41.23
C ALA A 8 -7.38 -1.32 42.45
N GLU A 9 -8.62 -1.76 42.65
CA GLU A 9 -9.41 -1.47 43.85
C GLU A 9 -8.84 -2.17 45.09
N GLU A 10 -8.44 -3.45 44.98
CA GLU A 10 -7.81 -4.21 46.08
C GLU A 10 -6.49 -3.55 46.55
N GLU A 11 -5.66 -3.12 45.60
CA GLU A 11 -4.38 -2.46 45.86
C GLU A 11 -4.50 -0.95 46.17
N ASN A 12 -5.73 -0.40 46.18
CA ASN A 12 -6.02 1.03 46.41
C ASN A 12 -5.24 1.96 45.46
N CYS A 13 -5.19 1.61 44.18
CA CYS A 13 -4.54 2.38 43.14
C CYS A 13 -5.11 3.80 43.04
N LYS A 14 -4.26 4.82 43.24
CA LYS A 14 -4.70 6.23 43.23
C LYS A 14 -5.29 6.68 41.91
N TRP A 15 -4.77 6.18 40.79
CA TRP A 15 -5.26 6.51 39.46
C TRP A 15 -6.71 6.06 39.22
N VAL A 16 -7.24 5.09 39.99
CA VAL A 16 -8.65 4.66 39.89
C VAL A 16 -9.61 5.78 40.31
N GLY A 17 -9.19 6.67 41.22
CA GLY A 17 -9.98 7.82 41.67
C GLY A 17 -9.95 9.02 40.71
N ASN A 18 -9.11 8.97 39.67
CA ASN A 18 -9.02 9.99 38.63
C ASN A 18 -9.63 9.43 37.34
N GLU A 19 -10.78 9.97 36.92
CA GLU A 19 -11.50 9.47 35.74
C GLU A 19 -10.65 9.49 34.46
N GLU A 20 -9.83 10.52 34.24
CA GLU A 20 -8.98 10.62 33.03
C GLU A 20 -7.91 9.52 33.01
N LEU A 21 -7.22 9.30 34.13
CA LEU A 21 -6.19 8.26 34.22
C LEU A 21 -6.79 6.85 34.16
N LYS A 22 -7.94 6.67 34.78
CA LYS A 22 -8.68 5.40 34.74
C LYS A 22 -9.11 5.05 33.31
N GLU A 23 -9.66 6.01 32.58
CA GLU A 23 -10.05 5.84 31.18
C GLU A 23 -8.82 5.50 30.32
N PHE A 24 -7.74 6.26 30.47
CA PHE A 24 -6.46 6.00 29.79
C PHE A 24 -5.95 4.55 29.98
N VAL A 25 -5.93 4.05 31.22
CA VAL A 25 -5.47 2.67 31.49
C VAL A 25 -6.44 1.65 30.88
N LEU A 26 -7.75 1.89 30.98
CA LEU A 26 -8.77 0.97 30.46
C LEU A 26 -8.77 0.90 28.93
N GLU A 27 -8.52 2.00 28.25
CA GLU A 27 -8.33 2.06 26.79
C GLU A 27 -7.03 1.35 26.38
N SER A 28 -5.96 1.55 27.14
CA SER A 28 -4.65 0.93 26.85
C SER A 28 -4.72 -0.59 26.82
N ILE A 29 -5.53 -1.21 27.69
CA ILE A 29 -5.68 -2.68 27.77
C ILE A 29 -6.72 -3.25 26.79
N GLU A 30 -7.27 -2.44 25.88
CA GLU A 30 -8.05 -2.96 24.74
C GLU A 30 -7.14 -3.65 23.72
N ASP A 31 -5.88 -3.25 23.63
CA ASP A 31 -4.85 -3.99 22.90
C ASP A 31 -4.45 -5.23 23.71
N GLU A 32 -4.68 -6.42 23.16
CA GLU A 32 -4.36 -7.71 23.79
C GLU A 32 -2.86 -7.90 24.08
N LYS A 33 -1.98 -7.07 23.51
CA LYS A 33 -0.54 -7.07 23.83
C LYS A 33 -0.21 -6.31 25.10
N ILE A 34 -1.13 -5.49 25.60
CA ILE A 34 -0.95 -4.66 26.79
C ILE A 34 -1.50 -5.39 28.00
N LEU A 35 -0.63 -5.63 28.98
CA LEU A 35 -0.89 -6.44 30.18
C LEU A 35 -1.58 -7.79 29.80
N PRO A 36 -0.91 -8.60 28.96
CA PRO A 36 -1.55 -9.70 28.23
C PRO A 36 -2.08 -10.82 29.13
N THR A 37 -1.65 -10.89 30.39
CA THR A 37 -2.05 -11.94 31.32
C THR A 37 -2.67 -11.38 32.59
N PRO A 38 -3.56 -12.13 33.26
CA PRO A 38 -4.07 -11.76 34.59
C PRO A 38 -2.96 -11.49 35.60
N LEU A 39 -1.82 -12.16 35.48
CA LEU A 39 -0.66 -11.91 36.34
C LEU A 39 -0.03 -10.55 36.03
N SER A 40 0.23 -10.23 34.76
CA SER A 40 0.77 -8.91 34.40
C SER A 40 -0.18 -7.76 34.78
N ILE A 41 -1.50 -7.99 34.71
CA ILE A 41 -2.52 -7.05 35.19
C ILE A 41 -2.40 -6.82 36.69
N LYS A 42 -2.24 -7.90 37.46
CA LYS A 42 -2.02 -7.81 38.91
C LYS A 42 -0.72 -7.08 39.24
N ASP A 43 0.38 -7.47 38.59
CA ASP A 43 1.69 -6.88 38.85
C ASP A 43 1.73 -5.39 38.49
N PHE A 44 1.00 -4.99 37.45
CA PHE A 44 0.74 -3.59 37.14
C PHE A 44 -0.06 -2.86 38.22
N ALA A 45 -1.15 -3.44 38.72
CA ALA A 45 -1.92 -2.81 39.80
C ALA A 45 -1.05 -2.61 41.06
N VAL A 46 -0.25 -3.61 41.42
CA VAL A 46 0.68 -3.51 42.56
C VAL A 46 1.75 -2.44 42.32
N ALA A 47 2.33 -2.38 41.12
CA ALA A 47 3.41 -1.44 40.83
C ALA A 47 2.93 0.00 40.62
N SER A 48 1.66 0.19 40.21
CA SER A 48 1.08 1.49 39.92
C SER A 48 0.26 2.10 41.07
N PHE A 49 0.29 1.49 42.26
CA PHE A 49 -0.64 1.82 43.34
C PHE A 49 -0.59 3.31 43.76
N ASP A 50 0.57 3.95 43.72
CA ASP A 50 0.78 5.34 44.13
C ASP A 50 0.96 6.34 42.97
N ILE A 51 0.90 5.86 41.72
CA ILE A 51 1.09 6.68 40.51
C ILE A 51 -0.13 7.58 40.27
N GLU A 52 0.14 8.86 40.02
CA GLU A 52 -0.87 9.90 39.77
C GLU A 52 -0.65 10.65 38.44
N LYS A 53 0.29 10.20 37.60
CA LYS A 53 0.61 10.84 36.33
C LYS A 53 0.50 9.85 35.17
N GLU A 54 -0.04 10.33 34.06
CA GLU A 54 -0.24 9.53 32.84
C GLU A 54 1.08 8.98 32.28
N ASP A 55 2.12 9.81 32.17
CA ASP A 55 3.43 9.37 31.63
C ASP A 55 4.06 8.25 32.46
N GLU A 56 3.89 8.29 33.79
CA GLU A 56 4.40 7.26 34.70
C GLU A 56 3.58 5.96 34.55
N LEU A 57 2.24 6.05 34.45
CA LEU A 57 1.39 4.89 34.14
C LEU A 57 1.74 4.28 32.79
N LYS A 58 1.97 5.09 31.78
CA LYS A 58 2.31 4.64 30.43
C LYS A 58 3.59 3.82 30.40
N GLU A 59 4.63 4.27 31.11
CA GLU A 59 5.86 3.49 31.21
C GLU A 59 5.68 2.22 32.05
N GLU A 60 4.90 2.27 33.14
CA GLU A 60 4.62 1.09 33.97
C GLU A 60 3.81 0.03 33.20
N ILE A 61 2.76 0.44 32.47
CA ILE A 61 1.99 -0.44 31.57
C ILE A 61 2.94 -1.13 30.59
N LYS A 62 3.82 -0.37 29.95
CA LYS A 62 4.77 -0.87 28.96
C LYS A 62 5.81 -1.81 29.58
N GLU A 63 6.26 -1.55 30.80
CA GLU A 63 7.18 -2.42 31.53
C GLU A 63 6.50 -3.76 31.87
N LYS A 64 5.33 -3.72 32.49
CA LYS A 64 4.59 -4.92 32.93
C LYS A 64 4.03 -5.74 31.78
N SER A 65 3.71 -5.11 30.65
CA SER A 65 3.35 -5.82 29.42
C SER A 65 4.50 -6.69 28.90
N LYS A 66 5.74 -6.24 29.08
CA LYS A 66 6.95 -6.96 28.63
C LYS A 66 7.36 -8.12 29.54
N GLU A 67 6.98 -8.09 30.82
CA GLU A 67 7.40 -9.10 31.81
C GLU A 67 6.87 -10.49 31.46
N THR A 68 5.66 -10.61 30.90
CA THR A 68 5.11 -11.89 30.43
C THR A 68 6.02 -12.53 29.37
N ALA A 69 6.41 -11.77 28.34
CA ALA A 69 7.28 -12.27 27.28
C ALA A 69 8.69 -12.61 27.81
N LYS A 70 9.21 -11.88 28.80
CA LYS A 70 10.46 -12.24 29.50
C LYS A 70 10.31 -13.56 30.27
N ALA A 71 9.23 -13.74 31.01
CA ALA A 71 8.98 -14.96 31.77
C ALA A 71 8.86 -16.18 30.85
N PHE A 72 8.18 -16.04 29.71
CA PHE A 72 8.11 -17.11 28.70
C PHE A 72 9.47 -17.38 28.05
N ALA A 73 10.28 -16.36 27.81
CA ALA A 73 11.64 -16.56 27.34
C ALA A 73 12.48 -17.35 28.37
N GLU A 74 12.38 -17.03 29.66
CA GLU A 74 13.04 -17.80 30.73
C GLU A 74 12.55 -19.24 30.81
N GLU A 75 11.24 -19.47 30.65
CA GLU A 75 10.69 -20.82 30.57
C GLU A 75 11.32 -21.60 29.40
N ILE A 76 11.35 -21.00 28.21
CA ILE A 76 11.93 -21.61 26.99
C ILE A 76 13.43 -21.85 27.14
N LYS A 77 14.19 -20.93 27.73
CA LYS A 77 15.63 -21.09 28.01
C LYS A 77 15.93 -22.33 28.85
N ASN A 78 15.01 -22.71 29.73
CA ASN A 78 15.14 -23.88 30.60
C ASN A 78 14.68 -25.20 29.94
N MET A 79 14.22 -25.16 28.69
CA MET A 79 13.86 -26.36 27.94
C MET A 79 15.08 -27.06 27.34
N THR A 80 14.88 -28.31 26.92
CA THR A 80 15.88 -29.07 26.16
C THR A 80 15.99 -28.53 24.73
N ASP A 81 17.17 -28.67 24.11
CA ASP A 81 17.45 -28.09 22.78
C ASP A 81 16.48 -28.56 21.67
N ASP A 82 15.96 -29.78 21.77
CA ASP A 82 14.95 -30.31 20.85
C ASP A 82 13.61 -29.57 20.95
N LYS A 83 13.21 -29.20 22.16
CA LYS A 83 12.02 -28.37 22.41
C LYS A 83 12.21 -26.94 21.92
N ILE A 84 13.38 -26.35 22.17
CA ILE A 84 13.71 -24.99 21.69
C ILE A 84 13.75 -24.98 20.16
N LEU A 85 14.34 -26.00 19.54
CA LEU A 85 14.35 -26.16 18.08
C LEU A 85 12.93 -26.24 17.52
N PHE A 86 12.05 -27.02 18.15
CA PHE A 86 10.66 -27.13 17.71
C PHE A 86 9.93 -25.77 17.81
N LEU A 87 10.04 -25.05 18.93
CA LEU A 87 9.43 -23.73 19.10
C LEU A 87 10.04 -22.66 18.19
N SER A 88 11.21 -22.90 17.61
CA SER A 88 11.85 -22.01 16.65
C SER A 88 11.11 -21.92 15.31
N PHE A 89 10.27 -22.89 14.95
CA PHE A 89 9.45 -22.82 13.74
C PHE A 89 8.33 -21.78 13.81
N PRO A 90 7.43 -21.80 14.81
CA PRO A 90 6.39 -20.77 14.93
C PRO A 90 6.93 -19.37 15.24
N PHE A 91 8.20 -19.24 15.67
CA PHE A 91 8.89 -17.95 15.71
C PHE A 91 9.21 -17.36 14.33
N ILE A 92 9.33 -18.21 13.32
CA ILE A 92 9.61 -17.81 11.94
C ILE A 92 8.30 -17.61 11.18
N SER A 93 7.38 -18.56 11.28
CA SER A 93 6.08 -18.49 10.62
C SER A 93 5.08 -19.47 11.24
N ASP A 94 3.85 -19.02 11.43
CA ASP A 94 2.69 -19.86 11.77
C ASP A 94 2.05 -20.50 10.53
N TYR A 95 2.51 -20.18 9.32
CA TYR A 95 2.05 -20.78 8.05
C TYR A 95 2.79 -22.05 7.66
N PHE A 96 3.74 -22.53 8.46
CA PHE A 96 4.40 -23.79 8.16
C PHE A 96 3.48 -24.98 8.42
N GLU A 97 3.25 -25.78 7.37
CA GLU A 97 2.52 -27.03 7.50
C GLU A 97 3.22 -28.00 8.45
N VAL A 98 2.44 -28.72 9.28
CA VAL A 98 2.94 -29.67 10.28
C VAL A 98 3.91 -30.69 9.66
N GLU A 99 3.61 -31.22 8.46
CA GLU A 99 4.48 -32.19 7.79
C GLU A 99 5.80 -31.57 7.31
N PHE A 100 5.77 -30.32 6.81
CA PHE A 100 6.98 -29.58 6.45
C PHE A 100 7.88 -29.34 7.68
N VAL A 101 7.27 -28.95 8.82
CA VAL A 101 7.99 -28.79 10.09
C VAL A 101 8.55 -30.13 10.53
N ARG A 102 7.76 -31.20 10.52
CA ARG A 102 8.16 -32.57 10.92
C ARG A 102 9.41 -33.04 10.18
N GLU A 103 9.40 -32.92 8.86
CA GLU A 103 10.53 -33.34 8.02
C GLU A 103 11.79 -32.52 8.35
N THR A 104 11.68 -31.19 8.35
CA THR A 104 12.81 -30.29 8.58
C THR A 104 13.36 -30.41 10.00
N TYR A 105 12.48 -30.55 10.99
CA TYR A 105 12.84 -30.79 12.39
C TYR A 105 13.66 -32.08 12.53
N GLN A 106 13.23 -33.17 11.90
CA GLN A 106 13.94 -34.46 11.96
C GLN A 106 15.29 -34.45 11.26
N GLU A 107 15.44 -33.64 10.20
CA GLU A 107 16.74 -33.38 9.58
C GLU A 107 17.68 -32.66 10.58
N LEU A 108 17.21 -31.58 11.20
CA LEU A 108 18.00 -30.79 12.14
C LEU A 108 18.33 -31.53 13.43
N VAL A 109 17.43 -32.37 13.95
CA VAL A 109 17.70 -33.25 15.10
C VAL A 109 18.94 -34.11 14.85
N LYS A 110 19.10 -34.64 13.63
CA LYS A 110 20.28 -35.45 13.26
C LYS A 110 21.53 -34.58 13.12
N GLU A 111 21.42 -33.43 12.46
CA GLU A 111 22.54 -32.50 12.25
C GLU A 111 23.09 -31.93 13.57
N LEU A 112 22.19 -31.61 14.50
CA LEU A 112 22.51 -31.06 15.82
C LEU A 112 22.76 -32.14 16.89
N LYS A 113 22.65 -33.43 16.53
CA LYS A 113 22.86 -34.58 17.43
C LYS A 113 21.97 -34.57 18.67
N LEU A 114 20.70 -34.21 18.50
CA LEU A 114 19.69 -34.17 19.56
C LEU A 114 19.10 -35.58 19.78
N GLU A 115 19.90 -36.48 20.34
CA GLU A 115 19.57 -37.90 20.47
C GLU A 115 18.22 -38.14 21.19
N GLY A 116 17.37 -38.99 20.60
CA GLY A 116 16.08 -39.37 21.18
C GLY A 116 14.95 -38.36 20.98
N ALA A 117 15.21 -37.22 20.33
CA ALA A 117 14.18 -36.26 19.95
C ALA A 117 13.28 -36.84 18.84
N LEU A 118 11.97 -36.91 19.12
CA LEU A 118 10.96 -37.36 18.17
C LEU A 118 9.90 -36.27 18.01
N PHE A 119 9.66 -35.83 16.78
CA PHE A 119 8.71 -34.76 16.47
C PHE A 119 7.36 -34.93 17.18
N ASP A 120 6.69 -36.07 17.01
CA ASP A 120 5.36 -36.29 17.60
C ASP A 120 5.36 -36.22 19.13
N ARG A 121 6.47 -36.63 19.76
CA ARG A 121 6.61 -36.54 21.22
C ARG A 121 6.72 -35.09 21.67
N VAL A 122 7.47 -34.27 20.93
CA VAL A 122 7.65 -32.84 21.25
C VAL A 122 6.39 -32.05 20.92
N LEU A 123 5.76 -32.30 19.77
CA LEU A 123 4.48 -31.68 19.42
C LEU A 123 3.42 -31.98 20.49
N ASN A 124 3.24 -33.25 20.89
CA ASN A 124 2.29 -33.64 21.93
C ASN A 124 2.63 -33.06 23.31
N TRP A 125 3.89 -32.68 23.57
CA TRP A 125 4.28 -32.01 24.81
C TRP A 125 3.75 -30.58 24.88
N PHE A 126 3.69 -29.88 23.74
CA PHE A 126 3.28 -28.48 23.66
C PHE A 126 1.81 -28.27 23.28
N LYS A 127 1.21 -29.29 22.66
CA LYS A 127 -0.17 -29.25 22.22
C LYS A 127 -1.11 -28.94 23.39
N ASP A 128 -2.07 -28.06 23.14
CA ASP A 128 -3.06 -27.60 24.11
C ASP A 128 -2.49 -26.77 25.29
N ASP A 129 -1.19 -26.42 25.25
CA ASP A 129 -0.53 -25.51 26.19
C ASP A 129 0.11 -24.33 25.44
N LYS A 130 1.25 -24.54 24.79
CA LYS A 130 2.05 -23.47 24.13
C LYS A 130 1.78 -23.35 22.65
N ILE A 131 1.20 -24.39 22.07
CA ILE A 131 0.96 -24.52 20.64
C ILE A 131 -0.51 -24.77 20.42
N ASP A 132 -1.08 -23.93 19.57
CA ASP A 132 -2.34 -24.25 18.92
C ASP A 132 -2.03 -24.97 17.60
N SER A 133 -2.64 -26.14 17.44
CA SER A 133 -2.55 -26.95 16.23
C SER A 133 -3.93 -27.06 15.56
N SER A 134 -4.68 -25.95 15.53
CA SER A 134 -5.95 -25.90 14.80
C SER A 134 -5.67 -26.01 13.29
N GLY A 135 -5.98 -27.16 12.69
CA GLY A 135 -5.74 -27.44 11.27
C GLY A 135 -4.40 -28.12 10.99
N ASN A 136 -3.77 -27.77 9.86
CA ASN A 136 -2.52 -28.37 9.37
C ASN A 136 -1.27 -27.51 9.67
N TYR A 137 -1.38 -26.49 10.51
CA TYR A 137 -0.32 -25.52 10.79
C TYR A 137 0.05 -25.50 12.28
N ILE A 138 1.21 -24.94 12.62
CA ILE A 138 1.71 -24.84 13.99
C ILE A 138 1.87 -23.36 14.35
N GLY A 139 1.08 -22.89 15.31
CA GLY A 139 1.16 -21.52 15.84
C GLY A 139 1.28 -21.51 17.36
N PHE A 140 1.71 -20.38 17.93
CA PHE A 140 1.66 -20.21 19.38
C PHE A 140 0.21 -20.05 19.84
N SER A 141 -0.12 -20.68 20.97
CA SER A 141 -1.44 -20.52 21.63
C SER A 141 -1.66 -19.12 22.21
N HIS A 142 -0.59 -18.35 22.37
CA HIS A 142 -0.62 -17.01 22.95
C HIS A 142 0.45 -16.11 22.33
N SER A 143 0.08 -14.87 21.97
CA SER A 143 0.95 -13.88 21.29
C SER A 143 2.25 -13.58 22.04
N SER A 144 2.20 -13.51 23.37
CA SER A 144 3.39 -13.30 24.21
C SER A 144 4.47 -14.37 24.05
N TYR A 145 4.15 -15.59 23.57
CA TYR A 145 5.21 -16.53 23.19
C TYR A 145 5.99 -15.98 22.02
N SER A 146 5.35 -15.55 20.91
CA SER A 146 6.02 -14.92 19.77
C SER A 146 6.90 -13.74 20.20
N GLU A 147 6.43 -12.92 21.13
CA GLU A 147 7.18 -11.77 21.66
C GLU A 147 8.39 -12.16 22.52
N ALA A 148 8.44 -13.40 23.03
CA ALA A 148 9.57 -13.91 23.79
C ALA A 148 10.85 -14.04 22.94
N LEU A 149 10.71 -14.14 21.60
CA LEU A 149 11.84 -14.34 20.68
C LEU A 149 12.97 -13.31 20.90
N LYS A 150 12.64 -12.02 21.05
CA LYS A 150 13.67 -10.98 21.23
C LYS A 150 14.58 -11.23 22.45
N TYR A 151 14.02 -11.77 23.54
CA TYR A 151 14.75 -12.12 24.76
C TYR A 151 15.46 -13.48 24.66
N LEU A 152 15.01 -14.34 23.74
CA LEU A 152 15.71 -15.56 23.37
C LEU A 152 16.89 -15.27 22.44
N LEU A 153 16.83 -14.20 21.63
CA LEU A 153 17.88 -13.87 20.67
C LEU A 153 19.03 -13.07 21.29
N VAL A 154 18.73 -12.15 22.21
CA VAL A 154 19.70 -11.26 22.86
C VAL A 154 19.43 -11.18 24.37
N GLU A 155 20.51 -11.25 25.16
CA GLU A 155 20.51 -11.12 26.61
C GLU A 155 21.65 -10.19 27.04
N ASP A 156 21.35 -9.15 27.82
CA ASP A 156 22.30 -8.12 28.25
C ASP A 156 23.13 -7.49 27.11
N GLY A 157 22.52 -7.37 25.92
CA GLY A 157 23.17 -6.85 24.71
C GLY A 157 24.05 -7.86 23.97
N TYR A 158 24.12 -9.11 24.43
CA TYR A 158 24.88 -10.18 23.81
C TYR A 158 23.97 -11.20 23.14
N THR A 159 24.38 -11.67 21.96
CA THR A 159 23.72 -12.79 21.28
C THR A 159 23.75 -14.04 22.16
N THR A 160 22.60 -14.68 22.36
CA THR A 160 22.50 -15.90 23.17
C THR A 160 23.00 -17.16 22.44
N ARG A 161 23.17 -18.25 23.20
CA ARG A 161 23.41 -19.59 22.64
C ARG A 161 22.26 -20.04 21.73
N ILE A 162 21.01 -19.82 22.16
CA ILE A 162 19.81 -20.21 21.40
C ILE A 162 19.84 -19.58 20.01
N ASN A 163 20.15 -18.29 19.92
CA ASN A 163 20.27 -17.58 18.66
C ASN A 163 21.35 -18.21 17.76
N ARG A 164 22.58 -18.38 18.27
CA ARG A 164 23.74 -18.84 17.47
C ARG A 164 23.65 -20.30 17.06
N GLU A 165 23.22 -21.16 17.97
CA GLU A 165 23.36 -22.61 17.83
C GLU A 165 22.06 -23.30 17.39
N ILE A 166 20.89 -22.70 17.63
CA ILE A 166 19.59 -23.32 17.32
C ILE A 166 18.84 -22.49 16.28
N PHE A 167 18.44 -21.27 16.61
CA PHE A 167 17.58 -20.44 15.74
C PHE A 167 18.26 -20.11 14.40
N SER A 168 19.51 -19.64 14.44
CA SER A 168 20.29 -19.36 13.22
C SER A 168 20.49 -20.60 12.35
N LYS A 169 20.66 -21.78 12.96
CA LYS A 169 20.81 -23.05 12.23
C LYS A 169 19.51 -23.44 11.54
N LEU A 170 18.37 -23.25 12.21
CA LEU A 170 17.06 -23.44 11.60
C LEU A 170 16.87 -22.49 10.41
N LEU A 171 17.17 -21.19 10.56
CA LEU A 171 17.08 -20.24 9.44
C LEU A 171 17.95 -20.67 8.24
N PHE A 172 19.19 -21.11 8.48
CA PHE A 172 20.05 -21.62 7.40
C PHE A 172 19.46 -22.87 6.73
N LYS A 173 18.87 -23.77 7.49
CA LYS A 173 18.25 -24.98 6.94
C LYS A 173 17.01 -24.63 6.11
N LEU A 174 16.14 -23.79 6.63
CA LEU A 174 14.92 -23.36 5.94
C LEU A 174 15.24 -22.54 4.69
N SER A 175 16.30 -21.74 4.71
CA SER A 175 16.74 -20.98 3.52
C SER A 175 17.17 -21.87 2.35
N GLU A 176 17.39 -23.18 2.55
CA GLU A 176 17.65 -24.14 1.47
C GLU A 176 16.37 -24.49 0.71
N LYS A 177 15.21 -24.39 1.36
CA LYS A 177 13.91 -24.81 0.82
C LYS A 177 13.22 -23.61 0.19
N ASP A 178 12.72 -23.76 -1.04
CA ASP A 178 12.07 -22.64 -1.76
C ASP A 178 10.76 -22.21 -1.09
N ALA A 179 9.99 -23.18 -0.58
CA ALA A 179 8.73 -22.95 0.11
C ALA A 179 8.87 -22.10 1.39
N ALA A 180 10.05 -22.05 2.00
CA ALA A 180 10.30 -21.25 3.21
C ALA A 180 11.10 -19.96 2.95
N ALA A 181 11.46 -19.67 1.69
CA ALA A 181 12.37 -18.59 1.38
C ALA A 181 11.84 -17.21 1.82
N TRP A 182 10.56 -16.94 1.58
CA TRP A 182 9.93 -15.67 1.99
C TRP A 182 9.87 -15.55 3.52
N GLU A 183 9.37 -16.58 4.21
CA GLU A 183 9.26 -16.60 5.68
C GLU A 183 10.61 -16.39 6.38
N VAL A 184 11.67 -17.05 5.88
CA VAL A 184 13.02 -16.87 6.43
C VAL A 184 13.54 -15.46 6.18
N ALA A 185 13.30 -14.90 4.99
CA ALA A 185 13.74 -13.53 4.68
C ALA A 185 13.00 -12.50 5.53
N HIS A 186 11.69 -12.67 5.73
CA HIS A 186 10.89 -11.86 6.64
C HIS A 186 11.40 -11.97 8.08
N ALA A 187 11.67 -13.18 8.58
CA ALA A 187 12.24 -13.38 9.92
C ALA A 187 13.62 -12.73 10.08
N VAL A 188 14.47 -12.76 9.05
CA VAL A 188 15.77 -12.07 9.04
C VAL A 188 15.60 -10.55 9.10
N ALA A 189 14.66 -9.99 8.33
CA ALA A 189 14.36 -8.55 8.32
C ALA A 189 13.81 -8.09 9.68
N ALA A 190 12.85 -8.82 10.24
CA ALA A 190 12.20 -8.50 11.52
C ALA A 190 13.16 -8.58 12.72
N ASN A 191 14.22 -9.39 12.62
CA ASN A 191 15.18 -9.63 13.68
C ASN A 191 16.59 -9.13 13.33
N PHE A 192 16.71 -8.21 12.37
CA PHE A 192 17.98 -7.82 11.76
C PHE A 192 19.05 -7.44 12.78
N ASP A 193 18.73 -6.55 13.73
CA ASP A 193 19.67 -6.08 14.76
C ASP A 193 19.97 -7.12 15.85
N THR A 194 19.15 -8.15 15.96
CA THR A 194 19.31 -9.20 16.99
C THR A 194 20.04 -10.44 16.48
N LEU A 195 20.03 -10.67 15.16
CA LEU A 195 20.80 -11.75 14.53
C LEU A 195 22.27 -11.35 14.41
N PRO A 196 23.22 -12.29 14.62
CA PRO A 196 24.63 -12.03 14.37
C PRO A 196 24.87 -11.53 12.93
N ASP A 197 25.74 -10.52 12.78
CA ASP A 197 26.09 -9.92 11.49
C ASP A 197 26.46 -10.98 10.45
N ASP A 198 27.30 -11.95 10.83
CA ASP A 198 27.76 -13.00 9.92
C ASP A 198 26.64 -13.97 9.52
N VAL A 199 25.65 -14.18 10.40
CA VAL A 199 24.46 -15.00 10.12
C VAL A 199 23.54 -14.26 9.16
N ARG A 200 23.11 -13.03 9.51
CA ARG A 200 22.15 -12.29 8.69
C ARG A 200 22.70 -11.98 7.31
N ASN A 201 23.97 -11.60 7.19
CA ASN A 201 24.59 -11.30 5.89
C ASN A 201 24.66 -12.53 4.99
N LYS A 202 25.07 -13.69 5.54
CA LYS A 202 25.09 -14.96 4.77
C LYS A 202 23.68 -15.40 4.35
N LEU A 203 22.68 -15.21 5.21
CA LEU A 203 21.28 -15.51 4.89
C LEU A 203 20.78 -14.60 3.77
N LEU A 204 21.04 -13.29 3.83
CA LEU A 204 20.66 -12.35 2.76
C LEU A 204 21.27 -12.75 1.42
N PHE A 205 22.55 -13.14 1.38
CA PHE A 205 23.15 -13.67 0.15
C PHE A 205 22.43 -14.92 -0.37
N LYS A 206 22.21 -15.91 0.49
CA LYS A 206 21.55 -17.18 0.11
C LYS A 206 20.12 -16.96 -0.37
N LEU A 207 19.37 -16.09 0.30
CA LEU A 207 17.98 -15.78 -0.01
C LEU A 207 17.85 -14.87 -1.24
N SER A 208 18.85 -14.05 -1.54
CA SER A 208 18.87 -13.21 -2.76
C SER A 208 18.86 -14.02 -4.06
N GLU A 209 19.18 -15.31 -3.99
CA GLU A 209 19.06 -16.22 -5.12
C GLU A 209 17.65 -16.72 -5.37
N LYS A 210 16.71 -16.47 -4.44
CA LYS A 210 15.34 -16.96 -4.50
C LYS A 210 14.37 -15.83 -4.80
N ASP A 211 13.67 -15.93 -5.93
CA ASP A 211 12.73 -14.89 -6.38
C ASP A 211 11.61 -14.60 -5.36
N ALA A 212 11.16 -15.63 -4.64
CA ALA A 212 10.17 -15.50 -3.57
C ALA A 212 10.64 -14.57 -2.45
N ALA A 213 11.92 -14.63 -2.09
CA ALA A 213 12.52 -13.83 -1.01
C ALA A 213 13.00 -12.44 -1.43
N ALA A 214 13.03 -12.15 -2.75
CA ALA A 214 13.67 -10.94 -3.28
C ALA A 214 13.15 -9.62 -2.68
N TRP A 215 11.88 -9.57 -2.28
CA TRP A 215 11.27 -8.37 -1.68
C TRP A 215 11.83 -8.13 -0.29
N GLU A 216 11.72 -9.12 0.59
CA GLU A 216 12.22 -9.04 1.96
C GLU A 216 13.72 -8.79 2.00
N VAL A 217 14.50 -9.41 1.10
CA VAL A 217 15.94 -9.16 0.99
C VAL A 217 16.21 -7.71 0.55
N ALA A 218 15.53 -7.21 -0.49
CA ALA A 218 15.72 -5.83 -0.93
C ALA A 218 15.29 -4.82 0.15
N HIS A 219 14.17 -5.08 0.81
CA HIS A 219 13.66 -4.25 1.89
C HIS A 219 14.63 -4.21 3.08
N ALA A 220 15.09 -5.38 3.55
CA ALA A 220 16.05 -5.47 4.66
C ALA A 220 17.38 -4.76 4.36
N VAL A 221 17.91 -4.91 3.13
CA VAL A 221 19.16 -4.24 2.72
C VAL A 221 18.97 -2.74 2.59
N ALA A 222 17.85 -2.27 2.05
CA ALA A 222 17.59 -0.83 1.92
C ALA A 222 17.34 -0.14 3.26
N ALA A 223 16.58 -0.77 4.16
CA ALA A 223 16.28 -0.23 5.49
C ALA A 223 17.50 -0.14 6.41
N ASN A 224 18.50 -1.00 6.19
CA ASN A 224 19.71 -1.08 7.00
C ASN A 224 20.97 -0.71 6.20
N PHE A 225 20.82 0.05 5.12
CA PHE A 225 21.89 0.23 4.13
C PHE A 225 23.19 0.74 4.77
N ASP A 226 23.11 1.76 5.62
CA ASP A 226 24.29 2.40 6.21
C ASP A 226 25.06 1.51 7.21
N THR A 227 24.43 0.48 7.77
CA THR A 227 25.07 -0.44 8.74
C THR A 227 25.68 -1.69 8.08
N LEU A 228 25.38 -1.90 6.79
CA LEU A 228 25.79 -3.09 6.05
C LEU A 228 27.18 -2.95 5.41
N PRO A 229 27.93 -4.06 5.26
CA PRO A 229 29.13 -4.08 4.43
C PRO A 229 28.80 -3.95 2.94
N ASP A 230 29.77 -3.47 2.15
CA ASP A 230 29.57 -3.12 0.74
C ASP A 230 29.11 -4.28 -0.15
N ASP A 231 29.55 -5.50 0.15
CA ASP A 231 29.15 -6.71 -0.57
C ASP A 231 27.65 -7.00 -0.38
N VAL A 232 27.11 -6.82 0.82
CA VAL A 232 25.69 -7.00 1.11
C VAL A 232 24.86 -5.86 0.52
N ARG A 233 25.35 -4.61 0.60
CA ARG A 233 24.71 -3.46 -0.07
C ARG A 233 24.53 -3.68 -1.57
N ASN A 234 25.53 -4.30 -2.22
CA ASN A 234 25.51 -4.62 -3.65
C ASN A 234 24.41 -5.64 -4.04
N LEU A 235 23.78 -6.31 -3.08
CA LEU A 235 22.62 -7.16 -3.36
C LEU A 235 21.46 -6.38 -4.00
N LEU A 236 21.26 -5.09 -3.67
CA LEU A 236 20.22 -4.29 -4.33
C LEU A 236 20.45 -4.19 -5.84
N PHE A 237 21.70 -3.97 -6.26
CA PHE A 237 22.05 -3.92 -7.68
C PHE A 237 21.92 -5.28 -8.35
N LYS A 238 22.30 -6.36 -7.68
CA LYS A 238 22.13 -7.72 -8.20
C LYS A 238 20.65 -8.10 -8.37
N LEU A 239 19.82 -7.77 -7.38
CA LEU A 239 18.38 -8.02 -7.45
C LEU A 239 17.72 -7.16 -8.52
N SER A 240 18.17 -5.92 -8.74
CA SER A 240 17.62 -5.04 -9.78
C SER A 240 17.80 -5.59 -11.20
N GLU A 241 18.77 -6.48 -11.41
CA GLU A 241 19.02 -7.11 -12.72
C GLU A 241 18.00 -8.22 -13.03
N LYS A 242 17.44 -8.87 -12.01
CA LYS A 242 16.45 -9.94 -12.17
C LYS A 242 15.07 -9.33 -12.39
N ASP A 243 14.39 -9.67 -13.49
CA ASP A 243 13.08 -9.10 -13.82
C ASP A 243 12.05 -9.33 -12.71
N ALA A 244 11.98 -10.55 -12.16
CA ALA A 244 11.10 -10.92 -11.05
C ALA A 244 11.36 -10.16 -9.73
N ALA A 245 12.53 -9.55 -9.58
CA ALA A 245 12.93 -8.81 -8.38
C ALA A 245 13.01 -7.29 -8.60
N ALA A 246 13.16 -6.81 -9.84
CA ALA A 246 13.38 -5.40 -10.15
C ALA A 246 12.24 -4.50 -9.62
N TRP A 247 11.00 -4.93 -9.78
CA TRP A 247 9.82 -4.29 -9.18
C TRP A 247 9.95 -4.15 -7.65
N LYS A 248 10.40 -5.22 -6.99
CA LYS A 248 10.56 -5.29 -5.54
C LYS A 248 11.69 -4.36 -5.06
N VAL A 249 12.77 -4.24 -5.83
CA VAL A 249 13.85 -3.27 -5.55
C VAL A 249 13.35 -1.84 -5.71
N ALA A 250 12.59 -1.52 -6.75
CA ALA A 250 12.02 -0.17 -6.94
C ALA A 250 11.13 0.25 -5.75
N LEU A 251 10.30 -0.68 -5.26
CA LEU A 251 9.47 -0.44 -4.09
C LEU A 251 10.33 -0.25 -2.81
N ALA A 252 11.41 -1.02 -2.63
CA ALA A 252 12.31 -0.88 -1.49
C ALA A 252 13.05 0.46 -1.50
N VAL A 253 13.46 0.94 -2.69
CA VAL A 253 14.06 2.26 -2.89
C VAL A 253 13.07 3.38 -2.53
N ALA A 254 11.81 3.26 -2.93
CA ALA A 254 10.78 4.26 -2.61
C ALA A 254 10.48 4.32 -1.10
N TRP A 255 10.38 3.17 -0.45
CA TRP A 255 10.08 3.08 0.98
C TRP A 255 11.23 3.54 1.88
N ASN A 256 12.47 3.33 1.43
CA ASN A 256 13.67 3.70 2.18
C ASN A 256 14.34 4.93 1.57
N PHE A 257 13.56 5.85 0.99
CA PHE A 257 14.07 6.98 0.23
C PHE A 257 15.08 7.82 1.03
N ASP A 258 14.69 8.17 2.25
CA ASP A 258 15.47 9.04 3.15
C ASP A 258 16.62 8.29 3.83
N THR A 259 16.56 6.95 3.88
CA THR A 259 17.58 6.09 4.49
C THR A 259 18.66 5.65 3.49
N LEU A 260 18.29 5.48 2.22
CA LEU A 260 19.21 5.01 1.19
C LEU A 260 20.06 6.17 0.66
N LEU A 261 21.38 5.96 0.58
CA LEU A 261 22.31 6.97 0.04
C LEU A 261 21.89 7.44 -1.36
N ASP A 262 21.95 8.76 -1.58
CA ASP A 262 21.51 9.42 -2.82
C ASP A 262 22.13 8.82 -4.08
N ASP A 263 23.43 8.54 -4.07
CA ASP A 263 24.12 8.03 -5.25
C ASP A 263 23.65 6.60 -5.61
N VAL A 264 23.41 5.76 -4.61
CA VAL A 264 22.88 4.40 -4.77
C VAL A 264 21.43 4.45 -5.24
N ARG A 265 20.61 5.24 -4.56
CA ARG A 265 19.20 5.47 -4.90
C ARG A 265 19.06 5.91 -6.35
N ASN A 266 19.80 6.94 -6.75
CA ASN A 266 19.70 7.50 -8.10
C ASN A 266 20.19 6.50 -9.15
N LYS A 267 21.32 5.81 -8.93
CA LYS A 267 21.79 4.74 -9.85
C LYS A 267 20.76 3.62 -10.02
N LEU A 268 20.10 3.20 -8.95
CA LEU A 268 19.05 2.19 -9.00
C LEU A 268 17.83 2.69 -9.79
N LEU A 269 17.37 3.92 -9.55
CA LEU A 269 16.22 4.49 -10.29
C LEU A 269 16.48 4.52 -11.80
N PHE A 270 17.66 4.95 -12.24
CA PHE A 270 18.02 4.90 -13.65
C PHE A 270 18.06 3.48 -14.21
N LYS A 271 18.71 2.55 -13.50
CA LYS A 271 18.78 1.15 -13.95
C LYS A 271 17.40 0.49 -14.04
N LEU A 272 16.52 0.80 -13.09
CA LEU A 272 15.17 0.24 -13.04
C LEU A 272 14.23 0.91 -14.07
N SER A 273 14.47 2.17 -14.44
CA SER A 273 13.66 2.89 -15.43
C SER A 273 13.77 2.28 -16.83
N GLU A 274 14.88 1.58 -17.12
CA GLU A 274 15.11 0.86 -18.38
C GLU A 274 14.14 -0.32 -18.55
N LYS A 275 13.55 -0.82 -17.46
CA LYS A 275 12.65 -1.97 -17.46
C LYS A 275 11.19 -1.51 -17.52
N GLY A 276 10.52 -1.78 -18.65
CA GLY A 276 9.15 -1.32 -18.92
C GLY A 276 8.15 -1.65 -17.80
N GLU A 277 8.14 -2.90 -17.31
CA GLU A 277 7.23 -3.32 -16.23
C GLU A 277 7.49 -2.64 -14.87
N VAL A 278 8.68 -2.07 -14.68
CA VAL A 278 9.11 -1.41 -13.44
C VAL A 278 9.01 0.11 -13.52
N ALA A 279 8.91 0.64 -14.75
CA ALA A 279 8.92 2.06 -15.03
C ALA A 279 7.87 2.84 -14.23
N TRP A 280 6.67 2.27 -14.04
CA TRP A 280 5.63 2.90 -13.23
C TRP A 280 6.05 3.10 -11.77
N LYS A 281 6.79 2.14 -11.19
CA LYS A 281 7.27 2.26 -9.81
C LYS A 281 8.37 3.29 -9.66
N VAL A 282 9.21 3.41 -10.70
CA VAL A 282 10.23 4.45 -10.76
C VAL A 282 9.57 5.82 -10.87
N ALA A 283 8.54 5.97 -11.72
CA ALA A 283 7.77 7.20 -11.81
C ALA A 283 7.17 7.58 -10.44
N HIS A 284 6.58 6.61 -9.74
CA HIS A 284 6.06 6.80 -8.39
C HIS A 284 7.12 7.27 -7.40
N ALA A 285 8.26 6.59 -7.35
CA ALA A 285 9.35 6.94 -6.43
C ALA A 285 9.85 8.38 -6.66
N VAL A 286 9.98 8.77 -7.93
CA VAL A 286 10.45 10.11 -8.33
C VAL A 286 9.40 11.18 -8.03
N ALA A 287 8.13 10.96 -8.38
CA ALA A 287 7.07 11.94 -8.18
C ALA A 287 6.74 12.16 -6.69
N ALA A 288 6.67 11.08 -5.90
CA ALA A 288 6.35 11.16 -4.48
C ALA A 288 7.41 11.93 -3.67
N ASN A 289 8.65 11.96 -4.15
CA ASN A 289 9.81 12.62 -3.52
C ASN A 289 10.43 13.70 -4.42
N PHE A 290 9.64 14.31 -5.31
CA PHE A 290 10.15 15.16 -6.39
C PHE A 290 11.15 16.21 -5.91
N ASP A 291 10.78 17.02 -4.90
CA ASP A 291 11.62 18.11 -4.38
C ASP A 291 12.91 17.66 -3.69
N LYS A 292 13.03 16.37 -3.36
CA LYS A 292 14.23 15.80 -2.74
C LYS A 292 15.25 15.29 -3.76
N HIS A 293 14.90 15.29 -5.05
CA HIS A 293 15.77 14.78 -6.10
C HIS A 293 16.66 15.87 -6.70
N PRO A 294 17.86 15.50 -7.18
CA PRO A 294 18.57 16.36 -8.11
C PRO A 294 17.84 16.40 -9.47
N GLU A 295 18.01 17.51 -10.21
CA GLU A 295 17.30 17.79 -11.48
C GLU A 295 17.38 16.63 -12.49
N TYR A 296 18.55 15.97 -12.60
CA TYR A 296 18.70 14.85 -13.54
C TYR A 296 17.80 13.65 -13.21
N VAL A 297 17.48 13.41 -11.93
CA VAL A 297 16.54 12.34 -11.53
C VAL A 297 15.11 12.79 -11.71
N MET A 298 14.80 14.07 -11.46
CA MET A 298 13.48 14.64 -11.80
C MET A 298 13.16 14.47 -13.30
N ASN A 299 14.17 14.65 -14.16
CA ASN A 299 14.04 14.47 -15.60
C ASN A 299 13.68 13.03 -16.03
N LEU A 300 13.83 12.05 -15.14
CA LEU A 300 13.42 10.68 -15.38
C LEU A 300 11.91 10.58 -15.66
N LEU A 301 11.06 11.45 -15.08
CA LEU A 301 9.63 11.50 -15.42
C LEU A 301 9.42 11.87 -16.89
N PHE A 302 10.23 12.78 -17.44
CA PHE A 302 10.16 13.13 -18.86
C PHE A 302 10.67 12.00 -19.75
N GLU A 303 11.70 11.27 -19.35
CA GLU A 303 12.20 10.10 -20.09
C GLU A 303 11.17 8.96 -20.07
N LEU A 304 10.56 8.70 -18.91
CA LEU A 304 9.52 7.68 -18.76
C LEU A 304 8.27 8.03 -19.55
N SER A 305 7.89 9.32 -19.64
CA SER A 305 6.75 9.75 -20.46
C SER A 305 6.91 9.48 -21.96
N GLU A 306 8.15 9.29 -22.44
CA GLU A 306 8.40 8.91 -23.84
C GLU A 306 8.14 7.42 -24.10
N LYS A 307 8.10 6.58 -23.07
CA LYS A 307 7.85 5.15 -23.20
C LYS A 307 6.36 4.87 -23.11
N ASP A 308 5.80 4.15 -24.08
CA ASP A 308 4.36 3.91 -24.13
C ASP A 308 3.89 3.09 -22.91
N GLU A 309 4.71 2.13 -22.45
CA GLU A 309 4.40 1.27 -21.31
C GLU A 309 4.39 2.02 -19.96
N ALA A 310 5.01 3.21 -19.91
CA ALA A 310 5.14 4.02 -18.69
C ALA A 310 4.35 5.33 -18.75
N ALA A 311 3.88 5.74 -19.93
CA ALA A 311 3.21 7.02 -20.14
C ALA A 311 1.98 7.17 -19.22
N TRP A 312 1.09 6.16 -19.20
CA TRP A 312 -0.09 6.15 -18.34
C TRP A 312 0.28 6.29 -16.85
N ALA A 313 1.34 5.62 -16.40
CA ALA A 313 1.80 5.68 -15.02
C ALA A 313 2.32 7.08 -14.66
N VAL A 314 3.07 7.72 -15.55
CA VAL A 314 3.52 9.11 -15.32
C VAL A 314 2.32 10.05 -15.19
N VAL A 315 1.24 9.85 -15.95
CA VAL A 315 0.02 10.67 -15.80
C VAL A 315 -0.61 10.49 -14.42
N LEU A 316 -0.75 9.25 -13.94
CA LEU A 316 -1.30 8.98 -12.61
C LEU A 316 -0.46 9.63 -11.52
N GLU A 317 0.86 9.50 -11.60
CA GLU A 317 1.76 10.10 -10.61
C GLU A 317 1.72 11.64 -10.64
N VAL A 318 1.53 12.24 -11.82
CA VAL A 318 1.28 13.68 -11.96
C VAL A 318 -0.03 14.08 -11.30
N ALA A 319 -1.10 13.29 -11.47
CA ALA A 319 -2.40 13.56 -10.88
C ALA A 319 -2.39 13.42 -9.34
N ASP A 320 -1.75 12.37 -8.83
CA ASP A 320 -1.70 12.06 -7.40
C ASP A 320 -0.75 13.00 -6.62
N ASN A 321 0.29 13.51 -7.28
CA ASN A 321 1.26 14.44 -6.70
C ASN A 321 1.11 15.86 -7.27
N PHE A 322 -0.08 16.23 -7.75
CA PHE A 322 -0.31 17.47 -8.50
C PHE A 322 0.16 18.74 -7.76
N ASP A 323 -0.10 18.83 -6.45
CA ASP A 323 0.31 19.98 -5.63
C ASP A 323 1.79 19.95 -5.20
N LYS A 324 2.45 18.79 -5.29
CA LYS A 324 3.87 18.63 -4.98
C LYS A 324 4.75 18.90 -6.19
N LEU A 325 4.27 18.59 -7.39
CA LEU A 325 5.02 18.83 -8.61
C LEU A 325 4.94 20.32 -8.99
N PRO A 326 6.06 20.96 -9.33
CA PRO A 326 6.05 22.33 -9.86
C PRO A 326 5.13 22.47 -11.08
N ASP A 327 4.45 23.61 -11.18
CA ASP A 327 3.49 23.92 -12.25
C ASP A 327 4.07 23.69 -13.65
N ASP A 328 5.28 24.16 -13.89
CA ASP A 328 5.97 24.04 -15.16
C ASP A 328 6.26 22.57 -15.52
N VAL A 329 6.65 21.76 -14.54
CA VAL A 329 6.91 20.33 -14.71
C VAL A 329 5.63 19.57 -15.02
N ARG A 330 4.61 19.68 -14.16
CA ARG A 330 3.36 18.92 -14.33
C ARG A 330 2.62 19.32 -15.60
N ASN A 331 2.57 20.61 -15.93
CA ASN A 331 1.90 21.10 -17.14
C ASN A 331 2.64 20.61 -18.40
N LYS A 332 3.98 20.64 -18.41
CA LYS A 332 4.77 20.15 -19.54
C LYS A 332 4.61 18.64 -19.73
N LEU A 333 4.57 17.86 -18.65
CA LEU A 333 4.30 16.42 -18.71
C LEU A 333 2.90 16.14 -19.26
N LEU A 334 1.85 16.82 -18.77
CA LEU A 334 0.49 16.64 -19.27
C LEU A 334 0.37 16.99 -20.76
N PHE A 335 1.00 18.09 -21.21
CA PHE A 335 1.00 18.44 -22.63
C PHE A 335 1.69 17.42 -23.51
N LYS A 336 2.80 16.87 -23.03
CA LYS A 336 3.55 15.83 -23.75
C LYS A 336 2.75 14.53 -23.81
N LEU A 337 2.21 14.09 -22.68
CA LEU A 337 1.42 12.85 -22.58
C LEU A 337 0.10 12.94 -23.36
N SER A 338 -0.50 14.13 -23.47
CA SER A 338 -1.72 14.34 -24.29
C SER A 338 -1.51 14.15 -25.81
N GLU A 339 -0.26 14.04 -26.27
CA GLU A 339 0.03 13.75 -27.68
C GLU A 339 -0.15 12.27 -28.01
N LYS A 340 -0.03 11.41 -27.00
CA LYS A 340 -0.12 9.95 -27.11
C LYS A 340 -1.56 9.48 -26.98
N ASP A 341 -2.00 8.63 -27.89
CA ASP A 341 -3.37 8.11 -27.90
C ASP A 341 -3.62 7.24 -26.66
N GLU A 342 -2.63 6.43 -26.27
CA GLU A 342 -2.67 5.47 -25.17
C GLU A 342 -2.70 6.12 -23.77
N ALA A 343 -2.36 7.41 -23.67
CA ALA A 343 -2.38 8.15 -22.40
C ALA A 343 -3.44 9.27 -22.39
N ALA A 344 -4.10 9.52 -23.53
CA ALA A 344 -4.99 10.67 -23.68
C ALA A 344 -6.17 10.62 -22.70
N TRP A 345 -6.74 9.43 -22.48
CA TRP A 345 -7.85 9.25 -21.54
C TRP A 345 -7.43 9.57 -20.10
N GLU A 346 -6.26 9.10 -19.68
CA GLU A 346 -5.69 9.32 -18.35
C GLU A 346 -5.37 10.79 -18.15
N VAL A 347 -4.84 11.48 -19.18
CA VAL A 347 -4.58 12.92 -19.09
C VAL A 347 -5.90 13.68 -18.95
N ALA A 348 -6.95 13.30 -19.68
CA ALA A 348 -8.27 13.89 -19.52
C ALA A 348 -8.84 13.65 -18.11
N GLN A 349 -8.59 12.48 -17.53
CA GLN A 349 -8.96 12.18 -16.14
C GLN A 349 -8.18 13.04 -15.14
N ALA A 350 -6.86 13.17 -15.30
CA ALA A 350 -6.01 14.00 -14.46
C ALA A 350 -6.44 15.47 -14.49
N VAL A 351 -6.77 15.99 -15.68
CA VAL A 351 -7.34 17.35 -15.86
C VAL A 351 -8.67 17.48 -15.12
N ALA A 352 -9.52 16.45 -15.18
CA ALA A 352 -10.82 16.49 -14.52
C ALA A 352 -10.71 16.52 -12.99
N TRP A 353 -9.84 15.70 -12.41
CA TRP A 353 -9.62 15.65 -10.97
C TRP A 353 -8.92 16.89 -10.41
N ASN A 354 -8.11 17.56 -11.22
CA ASN A 354 -7.37 18.76 -10.85
C ASN A 354 -7.85 20.02 -11.59
N PHE A 355 -9.13 20.05 -11.99
CA PHE A 355 -9.69 21.07 -12.89
C PHE A 355 -9.45 22.50 -12.39
N ASP A 356 -9.81 22.78 -11.13
CA ASP A 356 -9.66 24.10 -10.51
C ASP A 356 -8.20 24.45 -10.16
N LYS A 357 -7.32 23.45 -10.14
CA LYS A 357 -5.90 23.63 -9.82
C LYS A 357 -5.03 23.90 -11.05
N LEU A 358 -5.58 23.67 -12.25
CA LEU A 358 -4.91 24.00 -13.50
C LEU A 358 -5.17 25.47 -13.87
N PRO A 359 -4.14 26.23 -14.26
CA PRO A 359 -4.34 27.53 -14.88
C PRO A 359 -5.28 27.42 -16.09
N ASP A 360 -6.21 28.36 -16.25
CA ASP A 360 -7.24 28.33 -17.28
C ASP A 360 -6.67 28.11 -18.69
N ASP A 361 -5.56 28.77 -19.02
CA ASP A 361 -4.98 28.67 -20.35
C ASP A 361 -4.38 27.27 -20.61
N VAL A 362 -3.76 26.67 -19.60
CA VAL A 362 -3.23 25.29 -19.65
C VAL A 362 -4.37 24.30 -19.78
N ARG A 363 -5.36 24.39 -18.88
CA ARG A 363 -6.54 23.52 -18.84
C ARG A 363 -7.27 23.52 -20.18
N ASN A 364 -7.59 24.70 -20.69
CA ASN A 364 -8.38 24.83 -21.91
C ASN A 364 -7.60 24.29 -23.13
N LYS A 365 -6.29 24.57 -23.22
CA LYS A 365 -5.43 24.01 -24.28
C LYS A 365 -5.37 22.48 -24.23
N LEU A 366 -5.23 21.89 -23.03
CA LEU A 366 -5.25 20.44 -22.84
C LEU A 366 -6.59 19.85 -23.28
N LEU A 367 -7.71 20.41 -22.84
CA LEU A 367 -9.05 19.94 -23.24
C LEU A 367 -9.25 19.97 -24.76
N PHE A 368 -8.81 21.04 -25.43
CA PHE A 368 -8.91 21.13 -26.89
C PHE A 368 -8.07 20.08 -27.64
N LYS A 369 -6.89 19.78 -27.12
CA LYS A 369 -5.97 18.78 -27.67
C LYS A 369 -6.51 17.37 -27.46
N LEU A 370 -7.02 17.09 -26.27
CA LEU A 370 -7.61 15.80 -25.91
C LEU A 370 -8.94 15.55 -26.64
N ALA A 371 -9.73 16.59 -26.91
CA ALA A 371 -10.96 16.47 -27.71
C ALA A 371 -10.72 16.04 -29.17
N GLU A 372 -9.48 16.13 -29.67
CA GLU A 372 -9.13 15.62 -31.00
C GLU A 372 -8.99 14.09 -31.02
N LYS A 373 -8.70 13.50 -29.86
CA LYS A 373 -8.44 12.07 -29.66
C LYS A 373 -9.73 11.33 -29.35
N ASP A 374 -9.99 10.24 -30.05
CA ASP A 374 -11.23 9.47 -29.87
C ASP A 374 -11.30 8.85 -28.47
N GLU A 375 -10.15 8.40 -27.97
CA GLU A 375 -9.94 7.75 -26.68
C GLU A 375 -10.28 8.67 -25.49
N ALA A 376 -10.00 9.97 -25.63
CA ALA A 376 -10.23 10.95 -24.58
C ALA A 376 -11.57 11.71 -24.73
N ALA A 377 -12.19 11.70 -25.91
CA ALA A 377 -13.36 12.51 -26.23
C ALA A 377 -14.50 12.36 -25.20
N GLY A 378 -14.83 11.12 -24.82
CA GLY A 378 -15.87 10.85 -23.82
C GLY A 378 -15.56 11.42 -22.44
N LYS A 379 -14.29 11.40 -22.02
CA LYS A 379 -13.87 11.97 -20.73
C LYS A 379 -13.86 13.50 -20.79
N VAL A 380 -13.40 14.09 -21.89
CA VAL A 380 -13.44 15.56 -22.10
C VAL A 380 -14.88 16.07 -22.09
N ALA A 381 -15.81 15.39 -22.77
CA ALA A 381 -17.24 15.70 -22.73
C ALA A 381 -17.78 15.72 -21.30
N TRP A 382 -17.38 14.74 -20.49
CA TRP A 382 -17.73 14.71 -19.07
C TRP A 382 -17.17 15.91 -18.30
N VAL A 383 -15.91 16.27 -18.52
CA VAL A 383 -15.32 17.48 -17.90
C VAL A 383 -16.11 18.74 -18.25
N VAL A 384 -16.52 18.88 -19.52
CA VAL A 384 -17.32 20.02 -19.99
C VAL A 384 -18.70 20.06 -19.32
N ALA A 385 -19.34 18.90 -19.17
CA ALA A 385 -20.66 18.80 -18.53
C ALA A 385 -20.60 19.21 -17.04
N GLU A 386 -19.66 18.66 -16.28
CA GLU A 386 -19.55 18.89 -14.84
C GLU A 386 -19.08 20.31 -14.50
N ASN A 387 -18.33 20.95 -15.41
CA ASN A 387 -17.77 22.29 -15.21
C ASN A 387 -18.38 23.31 -16.18
N PHE A 388 -19.61 23.09 -16.61
CA PHE A 388 -20.24 23.87 -17.67
C PHE A 388 -20.28 25.36 -17.37
N ASP A 389 -20.68 25.73 -16.14
CA ASP A 389 -20.75 27.13 -15.70
C ASP A 389 -19.37 27.74 -15.37
N THR A 390 -18.37 26.90 -15.08
CA THR A 390 -17.01 27.33 -14.75
C THR A 390 -16.17 27.58 -16.01
N LEU A 391 -16.47 26.88 -17.11
CA LEU A 391 -15.79 27.08 -18.38
C LEU A 391 -16.28 28.35 -19.09
N PRO A 392 -15.36 29.16 -19.66
CA PRO A 392 -15.74 30.27 -20.53
C PRO A 392 -16.64 29.81 -21.69
N ASP A 393 -17.67 30.59 -21.99
CA ASP A 393 -18.67 30.31 -23.03
C ASP A 393 -18.02 29.90 -24.35
N ASP A 394 -16.99 30.64 -24.80
CA ASP A 394 -16.33 30.39 -26.07
C ASP A 394 -15.53 29.08 -26.06
N VAL A 395 -14.98 28.67 -24.91
CA VAL A 395 -14.26 27.42 -24.73
C VAL A 395 -15.22 26.24 -24.73
N ARG A 396 -16.25 26.26 -23.86
CA ARG A 396 -17.19 25.14 -23.76
C ARG A 396 -17.95 24.91 -25.07
N ASN A 397 -18.40 25.97 -25.73
CA ASN A 397 -19.14 25.85 -26.98
C ASN A 397 -18.28 25.23 -28.10
N LYS A 398 -17.03 25.68 -28.24
CA LYS A 398 -16.09 25.10 -29.23
C LYS A 398 -15.76 23.64 -28.91
N LEU A 399 -15.62 23.28 -27.64
CA LEU A 399 -15.39 21.89 -27.23
C LEU A 399 -16.59 21.01 -27.58
N LEU A 400 -17.82 21.44 -27.24
CA LEU A 400 -19.05 20.71 -27.59
C LEU A 400 -19.19 20.50 -29.10
N PHE A 401 -18.84 21.52 -29.91
CA PHE A 401 -18.80 21.35 -31.36
C PHE A 401 -17.84 20.27 -31.81
N LYS A 402 -16.59 20.30 -31.32
CA LYS A 402 -15.56 19.33 -31.68
C LYS A 402 -15.94 17.90 -31.23
N LEU A 403 -16.49 17.78 -30.03
CA LEU A 403 -16.85 16.49 -29.45
C LEU A 403 -18.11 15.89 -30.09
N SER A 404 -19.03 16.72 -30.61
CA SER A 404 -20.23 16.25 -31.33
C SER A 404 -19.94 15.45 -32.60
N GLU A 405 -18.70 15.51 -33.10
CA GLU A 405 -18.23 14.72 -34.24
C GLU A 405 -17.69 13.34 -33.82
N LYS A 406 -17.67 13.04 -32.52
CA LYS A 406 -17.06 11.84 -31.92
C LYS A 406 -18.12 10.94 -31.28
N ASP A 407 -18.24 9.71 -31.75
CA ASP A 407 -19.20 8.73 -31.22
C ASP A 407 -19.00 8.46 -29.71
N ALA A 408 -17.73 8.43 -29.26
CA ALA A 408 -17.37 8.19 -27.86
C ALA A 408 -17.81 9.32 -26.90
N ALA A 409 -18.02 10.53 -27.41
CA ALA A 409 -18.49 11.68 -26.63
C ALA A 409 -20.01 11.88 -26.71
N ALA A 410 -20.65 11.28 -27.72
CA ALA A 410 -22.01 11.60 -28.11
C ALA A 410 -23.01 11.52 -26.95
N GLY A 411 -22.92 10.49 -26.08
CA GLY A 411 -23.86 10.36 -24.97
C GLY A 411 -23.73 11.45 -23.90
N THR A 412 -22.49 11.78 -23.52
CA THR A 412 -22.19 12.78 -22.49
C THR A 412 -22.39 14.21 -23.00
N ASP A 413 -21.99 14.49 -24.23
CA ASP A 413 -22.25 15.78 -24.89
C ASP A 413 -23.73 16.08 -24.98
N THR A 414 -24.52 15.06 -25.34
CA THR A 414 -25.96 15.22 -25.43
C THR A 414 -26.57 15.58 -24.08
N ARG A 415 -26.12 14.93 -22.99
CA ARG A 415 -26.55 15.27 -21.63
C ARG A 415 -26.20 16.73 -21.30
N ALA A 416 -24.95 17.15 -21.54
CA ALA A 416 -24.50 18.51 -21.29
C ALA A 416 -25.33 19.56 -22.05
N VAL A 417 -25.61 19.31 -23.33
CA VAL A 417 -26.43 20.21 -24.17
C VAL A 417 -27.89 20.22 -23.72
N ALA A 418 -28.46 19.08 -23.31
CA ALA A 418 -29.86 18.99 -22.87
C ALA A 418 -30.11 19.61 -21.49
N GLU A 419 -29.17 19.47 -20.55
CA GLU A 419 -29.25 20.09 -19.21
C GLU A 419 -29.10 21.62 -19.28
N ASN A 420 -28.35 22.12 -20.27
CA ASN A 420 -28.03 23.54 -20.42
C ASN A 420 -28.65 24.19 -21.67
N PHE A 421 -29.71 23.59 -22.24
CA PHE A 421 -30.24 23.99 -23.54
C PHE A 421 -30.58 25.48 -23.61
N ASP A 422 -31.22 26.03 -22.58
CA ASP A 422 -31.67 27.42 -22.55
C ASP A 422 -30.53 28.45 -22.41
N THR A 423 -29.36 28.05 -21.95
CA THR A 423 -28.19 28.94 -21.77
C THR A 423 -27.23 28.90 -22.97
N LEU A 424 -27.42 27.95 -23.89
CA LEU A 424 -26.56 27.75 -25.05
C LEU A 424 -26.93 28.67 -26.24
N PRO A 425 -25.97 29.10 -27.05
CA PRO A 425 -26.26 29.78 -28.31
C PRO A 425 -26.91 28.82 -29.32
N ASP A 426 -27.69 29.38 -30.25
CA ASP A 426 -28.52 28.64 -31.20
C ASP A 426 -27.75 27.62 -32.03
N ASP A 427 -26.50 27.91 -32.38
CA ASP A 427 -25.63 27.03 -33.15
C ASP A 427 -25.23 25.76 -32.37
N VAL A 428 -24.96 25.88 -31.06
CA VAL A 428 -24.69 24.73 -30.18
C VAL A 428 -25.97 23.94 -29.90
N ARG A 429 -27.10 24.63 -29.70
CA ARG A 429 -28.41 23.97 -29.56
C ARG A 429 -28.75 23.07 -30.75
N ASN A 430 -28.39 23.51 -31.97
CA ASN A 430 -28.60 22.74 -33.19
C ASN A 430 -27.73 21.47 -33.28
N LEU A 431 -26.74 21.28 -32.37
CA LEU A 431 -26.02 20.00 -32.26
C LEU A 431 -26.94 18.85 -31.83
N LEU A 432 -28.03 19.13 -31.11
CA LEU A 432 -29.00 18.09 -30.74
C LEU A 432 -29.62 17.38 -31.94
N ASP A 433 -29.72 18.03 -33.09
CA ASP A 433 -30.21 17.39 -34.33
C ASP A 433 -29.23 16.32 -34.83
N ARG A 434 -27.92 16.55 -34.65
CA ARG A 434 -26.86 15.58 -34.99
C ARG A 434 -26.76 14.48 -33.95
N LEU A 435 -26.98 14.83 -32.68
CA LEU A 435 -26.91 13.95 -31.53
C LEU A 435 -28.23 13.18 -31.26
N GLN A 436 -29.27 13.36 -32.08
CA GLN A 436 -30.62 12.85 -31.83
C GLN A 436 -30.70 11.32 -31.71
N LYS A 437 -29.91 10.59 -32.51
CA LYS A 437 -29.83 9.12 -32.43
C LYS A 437 -29.05 8.66 -31.19
N PRO A 438 -27.85 9.18 -30.89
CA PRO A 438 -27.18 8.96 -29.60
C PRO A 438 -28.05 9.30 -28.38
N LEU A 439 -28.79 10.40 -28.39
CA LEU A 439 -29.70 10.81 -27.32
C LEU A 439 -30.78 9.76 -27.05
N GLN A 440 -31.38 9.21 -28.11
CA GLN A 440 -32.37 8.14 -27.99
C GLN A 440 -31.77 6.90 -27.33
N GLN A 441 -30.53 6.53 -27.70
CA GLN A 441 -29.83 5.40 -27.12
C GLN A 441 -29.52 5.63 -25.62
N VAL A 442 -29.03 6.82 -25.25
CA VAL A 442 -28.75 7.16 -23.84
C VAL A 442 -30.00 7.15 -22.98
N ILE A 443 -31.10 7.75 -23.47
CA ILE A 443 -32.40 7.70 -22.78
C ILE A 443 -32.84 6.25 -22.60
N GLU A 444 -32.70 5.42 -23.62
CA GLU A 444 -33.07 4.01 -23.58
C GLU A 444 -32.22 3.24 -22.55
N ASP A 445 -30.90 3.44 -22.52
CA ASP A 445 -29.99 2.77 -21.58
C ASP A 445 -30.23 3.21 -20.13
N LEU A 446 -30.41 4.52 -19.89
CA LEU A 446 -30.74 5.07 -18.57
C LEU A 446 -32.12 4.58 -18.08
N SER A 447 -33.11 4.50 -18.97
CA SER A 447 -34.45 4.01 -18.63
C SER A 447 -34.47 2.52 -18.23
N LYS A 448 -33.55 1.73 -18.79
CA LYS A 448 -33.38 0.30 -18.50
C LYS A 448 -32.52 0.03 -17.26
N SER A 449 -31.82 1.03 -16.74
CA SER A 449 -30.95 0.88 -15.56
C SER A 449 -31.74 0.58 -14.29
N GLU A 450 -31.24 -0.30 -13.42
CA GLU A 450 -31.90 -0.62 -12.14
C GLU A 450 -31.77 0.49 -11.09
N LYS A 451 -30.82 1.41 -11.28
CA LYS A 451 -30.59 2.55 -10.37
C LYS A 451 -31.70 3.59 -10.55
N ARG A 452 -32.36 3.96 -9.44
CA ARG A 452 -33.45 4.94 -9.44
C ARG A 452 -33.05 6.31 -10.01
N GLY A 453 -31.86 6.82 -9.65
CA GLY A 453 -31.33 8.09 -10.17
C GLY A 453 -31.20 8.10 -11.70
N ASN A 454 -30.78 6.99 -12.30
CA ASN A 454 -30.66 6.89 -13.76
C ASN A 454 -32.02 6.95 -14.46
N LYS A 455 -33.09 6.43 -13.85
CA LYS A 455 -34.45 6.54 -14.40
C LYS A 455 -35.01 7.95 -14.28
N GLU A 456 -34.68 8.65 -13.20
CA GLU A 456 -35.04 10.06 -13.00
C GLU A 456 -34.29 10.95 -14.00
N ASP A 457 -33.00 10.70 -14.24
CA ASP A 457 -32.20 11.33 -15.30
C ASP A 457 -32.79 11.07 -16.69
N ALA A 458 -33.24 9.84 -16.99
CA ALA A 458 -33.88 9.51 -18.27
C ALA A 458 -35.17 10.34 -18.48
N LEU A 459 -36.01 10.47 -17.45
CA LEU A 459 -37.24 11.25 -17.50
C LEU A 459 -36.96 12.74 -17.67
N TYR A 460 -35.93 13.26 -17.00
CA TYR A 460 -35.47 14.63 -17.13
C TYR A 460 -34.98 14.94 -18.56
N LEU A 461 -34.14 14.07 -19.13
CA LEU A 461 -33.66 14.19 -20.51
C LEU A 461 -34.80 14.10 -21.53
N ILE A 462 -35.80 13.24 -21.31
CA ILE A 462 -37.00 13.17 -22.15
C ILE A 462 -37.78 14.48 -22.09
N SER A 463 -37.96 15.04 -20.89
CA SER A 463 -38.68 16.30 -20.68
C SER A 463 -38.03 17.46 -21.45
N ASN A 464 -36.72 17.63 -21.30
CA ASN A 464 -35.97 18.68 -21.99
C ASN A 464 -35.93 18.47 -23.51
N ALA A 465 -35.77 17.23 -23.98
CA ALA A 465 -35.79 16.91 -25.41
C ALA A 465 -37.17 17.20 -26.05
N VAL A 466 -38.27 17.01 -25.31
CA VAL A 466 -39.63 17.35 -25.74
C VAL A 466 -39.84 18.87 -25.80
N GLU A 467 -39.31 19.63 -24.84
CA GLU A 467 -39.33 21.10 -24.87
C GLU A 467 -38.50 21.68 -26.02
N SER A 468 -37.34 21.08 -26.31
CA SER A 468 -36.49 21.38 -27.47
C SER A 468 -37.21 21.14 -28.80
N ARG A 469 -37.98 20.04 -28.90
CA ARG A 469 -38.83 19.74 -30.06
C ARG A 469 -39.93 20.79 -30.27
N ASN A 470 -40.51 21.32 -29.18
CA ASN A 470 -41.50 22.39 -29.26
C ASN A 470 -40.88 23.74 -29.70
N TYR A 471 -39.61 24.00 -29.40
CA TYR A 471 -38.86 25.13 -29.95
C TYR A 471 -38.61 24.98 -31.47
N PHE A 472 -38.27 23.78 -31.93
CA PHE A 472 -38.08 23.48 -33.37
C PHE A 472 -39.39 23.57 -34.18
N VAL A 473 -40.50 23.08 -33.64
CA VAL A 473 -41.83 23.21 -34.26
C VAL A 473 -42.26 24.68 -34.35
N LYS A 474 -41.91 25.50 -33.33
CA LYS A 474 -42.15 26.95 -33.37
C LYS A 474 -41.28 27.68 -34.40
N LYS A 475 -40.00 27.32 -34.55
CA LYS A 475 -39.08 27.96 -35.53
C LYS A 475 -39.42 27.56 -36.98
N LEU A 476 -39.88 26.34 -37.22
CA LEU A 476 -40.41 25.93 -38.55
C LEU A 476 -41.71 26.68 -38.92
N HIS A 477 -42.56 27.00 -37.95
CA HIS A 477 -43.74 27.85 -38.19
C HIS A 477 -43.37 29.31 -38.51
N LEU A 478 -42.23 29.80 -38.03
CA LEU A 478 -41.74 31.16 -38.27
C LEU A 478 -40.92 31.31 -39.57
N ILE A 479 -40.50 30.20 -40.21
CA ILE A 479 -39.79 30.19 -41.51
C ILE A 479 -40.74 29.86 -42.67
N LEU A 480 -41.95 29.34 -42.39
CA LEU A 480 -42.98 29.00 -43.37
C LEU A 480 -44.13 30.02 -43.47
N TRP A 481 -43.95 31.22 -42.93
CA TRP A 481 -44.76 32.42 -43.13
C TRP A 481 -43.83 33.62 -43.32
#